data_AF-A0A835HXU7-F1
#
_entry.id   AF-A0A835HXU7-F1
#
_cell.length_a   1.000
_cell.length_b   1.000
_cell.length_c   1.000
_cell.angle_alpha   90.00
_cell.angle_beta   90.00
_cell.angle_gamma   90.00
#
_symmetry.space_group_name_H-M   'P 1'
#
loop_
_entity.id
_entity.type
_entity.pdbx_description
1 polymer ?
#
loop_
_entity_poly.entity_id
_entity_poly.type
_entity_poly.pdbx_seq_one_letter_code
_entity_poly.pdbx_strand_id
1 'polypeptide(L)'
;MNPRLGCFALAEFLTRNEHGPHTVINPNRSVRGIFGYMPPEYMESGEATPSADIYSFGVVVLEVVSGQMAVDFKRPEVLLVKKVREFQTRQRPLVELADRRLDGEYNRRELERLVNLGIACTCSDPDSRPTMRQIVSTLDGNDKCLKEAQKNEKMEEWQHRNGSSLSLIRRIQTLGIQ
;
A
#
# COMPACT_ATOMS: atom_id res chain seq x y z
N MET A 1 -3.81 -13.58 19.52
CA MET A 1 -2.99 -14.29 18.50
C MET A 1 -1.74 -13.45 18.24
N ASN A 2 -0.59 -14.08 17.97
CA ASN A 2 0.63 -13.38 17.60
C ASN A 2 0.85 -13.50 16.08
N PRO A 3 0.99 -12.39 15.33
CA PRO A 3 1.17 -12.45 13.88
C PRO A 3 2.52 -13.09 13.52
N ARG A 4 2.55 -13.85 12.42
CA ARG A 4 3.76 -14.45 11.84
C ARG A 4 3.73 -14.26 10.32
N LEU A 5 4.84 -13.82 9.74
CA LEU A 5 5.01 -13.73 8.30
C LEU A 5 5.47 -15.07 7.73
N GLY A 6 4.93 -15.47 6.57
CA GLY A 6 5.26 -16.73 5.90
C GLY A 6 5.28 -16.60 4.38
N CYS A 7 5.38 -17.73 3.67
CA CYS A 7 5.37 -17.81 2.21
C CYS A 7 6.49 -17.03 1.50
N PHE A 8 7.75 -17.41 1.76
CA PHE A 8 8.94 -16.79 1.15
C PHE A 8 9.27 -17.28 -0.26
N ALA A 9 8.31 -17.88 -0.99
CA ALA A 9 8.55 -18.47 -2.31
C ALA A 9 8.91 -17.43 -3.40
N LEU A 10 8.47 -16.18 -3.21
CA LEU A 10 8.80 -15.04 -4.05
C LEU A 10 9.80 -14.08 -3.38
N ALA A 11 10.38 -14.46 -2.24
CA ALA A 11 11.35 -13.62 -1.55
C ALA A 11 12.65 -13.57 -2.34
N GLU A 12 13.28 -12.40 -2.35
CA GLU A 12 14.48 -12.15 -3.14
C GLU A 12 15.59 -11.63 -2.25
N PHE A 13 16.78 -12.19 -2.43
CA PHE A 13 17.97 -11.71 -1.75
C PHE A 13 18.52 -10.52 -2.52
N LEU A 14 18.38 -9.33 -1.92
CA LEU A 14 19.03 -8.13 -2.44
C LEU A 14 20.53 -8.24 -2.17
N THR A 15 21.34 -8.24 -3.22
CA THR A 15 22.80 -8.20 -3.08
C THR A 15 23.21 -6.89 -2.42
N ARG A 16 24.00 -6.99 -1.36
CA ARG A 16 24.53 -5.86 -0.61
C ARG A 16 25.70 -5.25 -1.39
N ASN A 17 25.41 -4.42 -2.38
CA ASN A 17 26.46 -3.65 -3.06
C ASN A 17 26.91 -2.53 -2.11
N GLU A 18 28.17 -2.54 -1.72
CA GLU A 18 28.75 -1.63 -0.71
C GLU A 18 28.73 -0.15 -1.13
N HIS A 19 28.38 0.16 -2.39
CA HIS A 19 28.46 1.50 -2.97
C HIS A 19 27.27 1.86 -3.91
N GLY A 20 26.11 1.18 -3.85
CA GLY A 20 24.97 1.47 -4.73
C GLY A 20 23.60 1.13 -4.15
N PRO A 21 22.49 1.55 -4.78
CA PRO A 21 21.15 1.17 -4.35
C PRO A 21 21.01 -0.36 -4.30
N HIS A 22 20.23 -0.87 -3.34
CA HIS A 22 19.94 -2.29 -3.19
C HIS A 22 19.04 -2.78 -4.33
N THR A 23 19.57 -2.88 -5.55
CA THR A 23 18.84 -3.34 -6.72
C THR A 23 19.59 -4.48 -7.42
N VAL A 24 18.85 -5.54 -7.74
CA VAL A 24 19.29 -6.57 -8.66
C VAL A 24 18.84 -6.13 -10.05
N ILE A 25 19.72 -5.48 -10.81
CA ILE A 25 19.42 -5.08 -12.19
C ILE A 25 19.52 -6.33 -13.07
N ASN A 26 18.38 -6.99 -13.33
CA ASN A 26 18.28 -8.02 -14.36
C ASN A 26 17.23 -7.59 -15.39
N PRO A 27 17.62 -7.29 -16.64
CA PRO A 27 16.70 -6.78 -17.67
C PRO A 27 15.63 -7.79 -18.13
N ASN A 28 15.69 -9.06 -17.70
CA ASN A 28 14.71 -10.10 -18.00
C ASN A 28 13.77 -10.44 -16.83
N ARG A 29 13.61 -9.53 -15.86
CA ARG A 29 12.80 -9.80 -14.67
C ARG A 29 11.32 -9.68 -14.96
N SER A 30 10.59 -10.76 -14.68
CA SER A 30 9.14 -10.80 -14.80
C SER A 30 8.52 -10.33 -13.48
N VAL A 31 7.53 -9.44 -13.56
CA VAL A 31 6.70 -9.01 -12.42
C VAL A 31 6.00 -10.23 -11.83
N ARG A 32 6.27 -10.55 -10.57
CA ARG A 32 5.65 -11.66 -9.84
C ARG A 32 5.10 -11.16 -8.51
N GLY A 33 3.85 -11.48 -8.21
CA GLY A 33 3.26 -11.07 -6.95
C GLY A 33 1.74 -11.15 -7.00
N ILE A 34 1.13 -10.75 -5.89
CA ILE A 34 -0.32 -10.71 -5.75
C ILE A 34 -0.79 -9.31 -6.17
N PHE A 35 -1.64 -9.25 -7.19
CA PHE A 35 -2.21 -8.00 -7.66
C PHE A 35 -2.97 -7.29 -6.52
N GLY A 36 -2.81 -5.97 -6.42
CA GLY A 36 -3.32 -5.16 -5.31
C GLY A 36 -2.33 -4.93 -4.17
N TYR A 37 -1.32 -5.79 -4.02
CA TYR A 37 -0.23 -5.60 -3.06
C TYR A 37 1.06 -5.10 -3.71
N MET A 38 1.19 -5.28 -5.02
CA MET A 38 2.34 -4.80 -5.79
C MET A 38 2.29 -3.28 -5.94
N PRO A 39 3.36 -2.55 -5.59
CA PRO A 39 3.43 -1.11 -5.81
C PRO A 39 3.59 -0.79 -7.31
N PRO A 40 3.28 0.45 -7.73
CA PRO A 40 3.32 0.84 -9.14
C PRO A 40 4.71 0.68 -9.77
N GLU A 41 5.77 1.09 -9.08
CA GLU A 41 7.13 0.97 -9.61
C GLU A 41 7.56 -0.48 -9.79
N TYR A 42 7.09 -1.41 -8.95
CA TYR A 42 7.35 -2.84 -9.14
C TYR A 42 6.59 -3.40 -10.34
N MET A 43 5.39 -2.90 -10.61
CA MET A 43 4.64 -3.29 -11.81
C MET A 43 5.29 -2.81 -13.11
N GLU A 44 6.12 -1.76 -13.04
CA GLU A 44 6.84 -1.20 -14.18
C GLU A 44 8.21 -1.86 -14.38
N SER A 45 9.00 -1.98 -13.30
CA SER A 45 10.40 -2.44 -13.39
C SER A 45 10.61 -3.92 -13.03
N GLY A 46 9.71 -4.50 -12.23
CA GLY A 46 9.91 -5.82 -11.61
C GLY A 46 11.00 -5.85 -10.54
N GLU A 47 11.56 -4.70 -10.14
CA GLU A 47 12.64 -4.61 -9.15
C GLU A 47 12.08 -4.67 -7.73
N ALA A 48 12.40 -5.74 -6.99
CA ALA A 48 12.04 -5.78 -5.57
C ALA A 48 12.97 -4.87 -4.78
N THR A 49 12.37 -4.13 -3.86
CA THR A 49 13.06 -3.22 -2.96
C THR A 49 12.42 -3.31 -1.58
N PRO A 50 13.11 -2.89 -0.51
CA PRO A 50 12.48 -2.77 0.81
C PRO A 50 11.28 -1.81 0.79
N SER A 51 11.29 -0.80 -0.08
CA SER A 51 10.18 0.13 -0.25
C SER A 51 8.94 -0.55 -0.86
N ALA A 52 9.13 -1.56 -1.71
CA ALA A 52 8.02 -2.36 -2.24
C ALA A 52 7.33 -3.18 -1.13
N ASP A 53 8.10 -3.78 -0.23
CA ASP A 53 7.56 -4.49 0.95
C ASP A 53 6.78 -3.54 1.87
N ILE A 54 7.26 -2.29 2.04
CA ILE A 54 6.56 -1.26 2.80
C ILE A 54 5.19 -0.94 2.18
N TYR A 55 5.11 -0.83 0.86
CA TYR A 55 3.82 -0.62 0.19
C TYR A 55 2.86 -1.78 0.44
N SER A 56 3.32 -3.03 0.24
CA SER A 56 2.49 -4.22 0.49
C SER A 56 2.03 -4.31 1.95
N PHE A 57 2.89 -3.96 2.90
CA PHE A 57 2.51 -3.83 4.31
C PHE A 57 1.44 -2.76 4.52
N GLY A 58 1.58 -1.60 3.88
CA GLY A 58 0.59 -0.53 3.90
C GLY A 58 -0.80 -0.99 3.43
N VAL A 59 -0.85 -1.79 2.36
CA VAL A 59 -2.10 -2.40 1.88
C VAL A 59 -2.70 -3.29 2.97
N VAL A 60 -1.90 -4.17 3.60
CA VAL A 60 -2.37 -5.05 4.70
C VAL A 60 -2.93 -4.23 5.87
N VAL A 61 -2.26 -3.12 6.25
CA VAL A 61 -2.78 -2.22 7.30
C VAL A 61 -4.16 -1.67 6.92
N LEU A 62 -4.34 -1.24 5.66
CA LEU A 62 -5.62 -0.75 5.15
C LEU A 62 -6.70 -1.84 5.13
N GLU A 63 -6.34 -3.09 4.81
CA GLU A 63 -7.28 -4.21 4.88
C GLU A 63 -7.71 -4.50 6.32
N VAL A 64 -6.77 -4.49 7.27
CA VAL A 64 -7.05 -4.72 8.69
C VAL A 64 -8.00 -3.68 9.26
N VAL A 65 -7.76 -2.39 8.99
CA VAL A 65 -8.62 -1.32 9.54
C VAL A 65 -10.01 -1.29 8.90
N SER A 66 -10.14 -1.74 7.64
CA SER A 66 -11.38 -1.60 6.88
C SER A 66 -12.21 -2.88 6.75
N GLY A 67 -11.59 -4.05 6.98
CA GLY A 67 -12.19 -5.35 6.71
C GLY A 67 -12.47 -5.58 5.23
N GLN A 68 -11.80 -4.86 4.33
CA GLN A 68 -12.01 -4.93 2.88
C GLN A 68 -10.81 -5.58 2.22
N MET A 69 -11.06 -6.29 1.12
CA MET A 69 -10.00 -6.88 0.31
C MET A 69 -9.23 -5.78 -0.43
N ALA A 70 -7.92 -5.98 -0.62
CA ALA A 70 -7.07 -5.11 -1.41
C ALA A 70 -7.61 -4.90 -2.85
N VAL A 71 -8.21 -5.96 -3.41
CA VAL A 71 -8.87 -5.99 -4.72
C VAL A 71 -10.24 -6.63 -4.59
N ASP A 72 -11.30 -5.92 -4.97
CA ASP A 72 -12.68 -6.43 -4.98
C ASP A 72 -13.44 -5.96 -6.22
N PHE A 73 -13.54 -6.83 -7.24
CA PHE A 73 -14.22 -6.52 -8.50
C PHE A 73 -15.74 -6.36 -8.37
N LYS A 74 -16.33 -6.70 -7.22
CA LYS A 74 -17.76 -6.50 -6.94
C LYS A 74 -18.07 -5.07 -6.51
N ARG A 75 -17.04 -4.25 -6.26
CA ARG A 75 -17.17 -2.85 -5.83
C ARG A 75 -16.93 -1.88 -6.98
N PRO A 76 -17.55 -0.68 -6.95
CA PRO A 76 -17.23 0.39 -7.91
C PRO A 76 -15.74 0.74 -7.90
N GLU A 77 -15.18 0.91 -6.70
CA GLU A 77 -13.75 1.07 -6.48
C GLU A 77 -13.11 -0.29 -6.18
N VAL A 78 -12.51 -0.87 -7.22
CA VAL A 78 -11.89 -2.20 -7.18
C VAL A 78 -10.67 -2.23 -6.25
N LEU A 79 -9.84 -1.18 -6.26
CA LEU A 79 -8.64 -1.10 -5.40
C LEU A 79 -8.95 -0.39 -4.09
N LEU A 80 -8.64 -1.04 -2.97
CA LEU A 80 -8.76 -0.43 -1.66
C LEU A 80 -7.92 0.84 -1.54
N VAL A 81 -6.69 0.83 -2.04
CA VAL A 81 -5.79 1.99 -2.03
C VAL A 81 -6.39 3.19 -2.77
N LYS A 82 -7.07 2.96 -3.91
CA LYS A 82 -7.73 4.03 -4.67
C LYS A 82 -8.89 4.62 -3.86
N LYS A 83 -9.72 3.77 -3.25
CA LYS A 83 -10.82 4.20 -2.38
C LYS A 83 -10.33 5.07 -1.23
N VAL A 84 -9.26 4.65 -0.55
CA VAL A 84 -8.69 5.41 0.59
C VAL A 84 -8.16 6.78 0.11
N ARG A 85 -7.49 6.83 -1.05
CA ARG A 85 -7.04 8.10 -1.66
C ARG A 85 -8.19 9.03 -2.00
N GLU A 86 -9.30 8.51 -2.49
CA GLU A 86 -10.51 9.31 -2.76
C GLU A 86 -11.12 9.88 -1.47
N PHE A 87 -11.11 9.11 -0.37
CA PHE A 87 -11.53 9.62 0.94
C PHE A 87 -10.64 10.78 1.40
N GLN A 88 -9.31 10.63 1.28
CA GLN A 88 -8.35 11.69 1.61
C GLN A 88 -8.56 12.93 0.74
N THR A 89 -8.70 12.76 -0.58
CA THR A 89 -8.88 13.86 -1.55
C THR A 89 -10.16 14.65 -1.30
N ARG A 90 -11.24 13.95 -0.91
CA ARG A 90 -12.53 14.56 -0.58
C ARG A 90 -12.62 15.04 0.88
N GLN A 91 -11.53 14.96 1.65
CA GLN A 91 -11.48 15.31 3.07
C GLN A 91 -12.58 14.63 3.90
N ARG A 92 -12.92 13.38 3.54
CA ARG A 92 -13.90 12.60 4.29
C ARG A 92 -13.30 12.16 5.63
N PRO A 93 -14.11 12.03 6.69
CA PRO A 93 -13.66 11.47 7.95
C PRO A 93 -13.06 10.07 7.76
N LEU A 94 -11.79 9.89 8.12
CA LEU A 94 -11.09 8.60 7.97
C LEU A 94 -11.72 7.47 8.78
N VAL A 95 -12.46 7.82 9.83
CA VAL A 95 -13.22 6.87 10.66
C VAL A 95 -14.29 6.10 9.89
N GLU A 96 -14.78 6.65 8.78
CA GLU A 96 -15.73 5.98 7.89
C GLU A 96 -15.10 4.80 7.13
N LEU A 97 -13.78 4.66 7.16
CA LEU A 97 -13.07 3.50 6.61
C LEU A 97 -13.07 2.31 7.56
N ALA A 98 -13.46 2.47 8.83
CA ALA A 98 -13.46 1.39 9.82
C ALA A 98 -14.27 0.17 9.36
N ASP A 99 -13.78 -1.02 9.70
CA ASP A 99 -14.52 -2.27 9.52
C ASP A 99 -15.85 -2.18 10.28
N ARG A 100 -16.96 -2.32 9.53
CA ARG A 100 -18.32 -2.26 10.08
C ARG A 100 -18.59 -3.35 11.11
N ARG A 101 -17.84 -4.46 11.07
CA ARG A 101 -17.95 -5.55 12.04
C ARG A 101 -17.40 -5.20 13.42
N LEU A 102 -16.62 -4.11 13.54
CA LEU A 102 -16.17 -3.60 14.82
C LEU A 102 -17.27 -2.86 15.57
N ASP A 103 -18.37 -2.47 14.91
CA ASP A 103 -19.55 -1.84 15.54
C ASP A 103 -19.22 -0.64 16.47
N GLY A 104 -18.19 0.14 16.12
CA GLY A 104 -17.73 1.28 16.92
C GLY A 104 -16.80 0.91 18.09
N GLU A 105 -16.57 -0.37 18.35
CA GLU A 105 -15.68 -0.90 19.40
C GLU A 105 -14.21 -0.82 19.00
N TYR A 106 -13.70 0.40 18.82
CA TYR A 106 -12.30 0.67 18.56
C TYR A 106 -11.87 2.03 19.08
N ASN A 107 -10.58 2.19 19.34
CA ASN A 107 -10.03 3.50 19.66
C ASN A 107 -9.92 4.36 18.40
N ARG A 108 -10.68 5.45 18.33
CA ARG A 108 -10.71 6.36 17.17
C ARG A 108 -9.32 6.90 16.77
N ARG A 109 -8.49 7.26 17.76
CA ARG A 109 -7.15 7.81 17.53
C ARG A 109 -6.23 6.74 16.93
N GLU A 110 -6.30 5.52 17.43
CA GLU A 110 -5.51 4.39 16.90
C GLU A 110 -5.96 4.03 15.48
N LEU A 111 -7.27 4.05 15.21
CA LEU A 111 -7.78 3.85 13.84
C LEU A 111 -7.23 4.91 12.88
N GLU A 112 -7.35 6.20 13.23
CA GLU A 112 -6.85 7.29 12.40
C GLU A 112 -5.33 7.18 12.19
N ARG A 113 -4.57 6.79 13.22
CA ARG A 113 -3.13 6.52 13.10
C ARG A 113 -2.85 5.41 12.09
N LEU A 114 -3.54 4.28 12.18
CA LEU A 114 -3.34 3.14 11.27
C LEU A 114 -3.73 3.49 9.82
N VAL A 115 -4.83 4.22 9.62
CA VAL A 115 -5.23 4.69 8.28
C VAL A 115 -4.17 5.62 7.70
N ASN A 116 -3.69 6.60 8.47
CA ASN A 116 -2.64 7.51 8.02
C ASN A 116 -1.32 6.77 7.74
N LEU A 117 -0.98 5.77 8.56
CA LEU A 117 0.18 4.90 8.33
C LEU A 117 0.03 4.11 7.02
N GLY A 118 -1.14 3.52 6.77
CA GLY A 118 -1.44 2.84 5.50
C GLY A 118 -1.33 3.78 4.30
N ILE A 119 -1.85 5.01 4.39
CA ILE A 119 -1.72 6.05 3.36
C ILE A 119 -0.26 6.39 3.07
N ALA A 120 0.55 6.60 4.13
CA ALA A 120 1.97 6.92 3.99
C ALA A 120 2.77 5.77 3.37
N CYS A 121 2.51 4.52 3.79
CA CYS A 121 3.14 3.33 3.24
C CYS A 121 2.77 3.10 1.76
N THR A 122 1.54 3.45 1.37
CA THR A 122 1.04 3.29 -0.01
C THR A 122 1.24 4.52 -0.89
N CYS A 123 2.20 5.40 -0.54
CA CYS A 123 2.63 6.49 -1.43
C CYS A 123 3.12 5.92 -2.76
N SER A 124 2.69 6.49 -3.89
CA SER A 124 3.16 5.96 -5.18
C SER A 124 4.60 6.37 -5.50
N ASP A 125 5.14 7.38 -4.80
CA ASP A 125 6.57 7.64 -4.72
C ASP A 125 7.25 6.73 -3.66
N PRO A 126 8.13 5.79 -4.04
CA PRO A 126 8.80 4.91 -3.10
C PRO A 126 9.72 5.63 -2.10
N ASP A 127 10.29 6.78 -2.46
CA ASP A 127 11.19 7.54 -1.59
C ASP A 127 10.44 8.34 -0.52
N SER A 128 9.14 8.57 -0.74
CA SER A 128 8.26 9.24 0.23
C SER A 128 7.66 8.29 1.26
N ARG A 129 7.91 6.97 1.17
CA ARG A 129 7.38 5.97 2.11
C ARG A 129 8.22 5.94 3.40
N PRO A 130 7.61 5.64 4.56
CA PRO A 130 8.35 5.51 5.81
C PRO A 130 9.19 4.23 5.83
N THR A 131 10.32 4.26 6.53
CA THR A 131 11.11 3.05 6.82
C THR A 131 10.38 2.13 7.80
N MET A 132 10.68 0.83 7.78
CA MET A 132 10.13 -0.12 8.78
C MET A 132 10.37 0.31 10.23
N ARG A 133 11.49 0.97 10.53
CA ARG A 133 11.76 1.52 11.86
C ARG A 133 10.77 2.63 12.24
N GLN A 134 10.48 3.53 11.31
CA GLN A 134 9.49 4.59 11.51
C GLN A 134 8.07 4.02 11.65
N ILE A 135 7.75 2.96 10.89
CA ILE A 135 6.49 2.23 10.99
C ILE A 135 6.32 1.66 12.40
N VAL A 136 7.31 0.92 12.92
CA VAL A 136 7.27 0.37 14.29
C VAL A 136 7.11 1.50 15.32
N SER A 137 7.90 2.57 15.21
CA SER A 137 7.78 3.73 16.10
C SER A 137 6.37 4.35 16.06
N THR A 138 5.73 4.39 14.89
CA THR A 138 4.37 4.91 14.75
C THR A 138 3.37 3.99 15.44
N LEU A 139 3.52 2.67 15.29
CA LEU A 139 2.68 1.66 15.96
C LEU A 139 2.84 1.69 17.48
N ASP A 140 4.03 2.04 18.00
CA ASP A 140 4.27 2.29 19.43
C ASP A 140 3.72 3.65 19.92
N GLY A 141 3.05 4.39 19.03
CA GLY A 141 2.30 5.60 19.34
C GLY A 141 3.01 6.92 19.11
N ASN A 142 4.19 6.90 18.46
CA ASN A 142 4.92 8.10 18.09
C ASN A 142 4.57 8.58 16.67
N ASP A 143 3.62 9.51 16.59
CA ASP A 143 3.05 10.02 15.33
C ASP A 143 3.97 10.99 14.56
N LYS A 144 5.20 11.25 15.01
CA LYS A 144 6.10 12.25 14.40
C LYS A 144 6.36 11.98 12.91
N CYS A 145 6.62 10.72 12.54
CA CYS A 145 6.91 10.35 11.16
C CYS A 145 5.73 10.60 10.21
N LEU A 146 4.49 10.43 10.68
CA LEU A 146 3.31 10.65 9.84
C LEU A 146 3.11 12.13 9.50
N LYS A 147 3.52 13.04 10.39
CA LYS A 147 3.42 14.49 10.16
C LYS A 147 4.43 14.98 9.12
N GLU A 148 5.58 14.32 9.03
CA GLU A 148 6.67 14.67 8.10
C GLU A 148 6.44 14.06 6.70
N ALA A 149 5.80 12.88 6.63
CA ALA A 149 5.49 12.18 5.38
C ALA A 149 4.22 12.68 4.66
N GLN A 150 3.50 13.67 5.21
CA GLN A 150 2.31 14.28 4.60
C GLN A 150 2.64 15.21 3.42
N LYS A 151 3.36 14.70 2.41
CA LYS A 151 3.20 15.24 1.06
C LYS A 151 1.82 14.78 0.58
N ASN A 152 0.90 15.73 0.43
CA ASN A 152 -0.38 15.48 -0.24
C ASN A 152 -0.11 15.23 -1.72
N GLU A 153 0.21 13.98 -2.05
CA GLU A 153 0.18 13.48 -3.41
C GLU A 153 -1.20 13.76 -4.00
N LYS A 154 -1.22 14.46 -5.13
CA LYS A 154 -2.47 14.76 -5.82
C LYS A 154 -3.02 13.49 -6.47
N MET A 155 -4.35 13.38 -6.54
CA MET A 155 -5.01 12.23 -7.18
C MET A 155 -4.55 12.04 -8.63
N GLU A 156 -4.30 13.12 -9.38
CA GLU A 156 -3.81 13.06 -10.77
C GLU A 156 -2.41 12.42 -10.86
N GLU A 157 -1.50 12.81 -9.97
CA GLU A 157 -0.14 12.25 -9.87
C GLU A 157 -0.20 10.76 -9.50
N TRP A 158 -1.05 10.42 -8.54
CA TRP A 158 -1.28 9.03 -8.15
C TRP A 158 -1.83 8.20 -9.32
N GLN A 159 -2.82 8.70 -10.05
CA GLN A 159 -3.41 8.00 -11.20
C GLN A 159 -2.38 7.79 -12.32
N HIS A 160 -1.53 8.79 -12.57
CA HIS A 160 -0.46 8.67 -13.54
C HIS A 160 0.51 7.54 -13.17
N ARG A 161 1.04 7.55 -11.93
CA ARG A 161 1.97 6.51 -11.44
C ARG A 161 1.33 5.13 -11.32
N ASN A 162 0.04 5.04 -11.05
CA ASN A 162 -0.68 3.76 -10.97
C ASN A 162 -1.32 3.35 -12.31
N GLY A 163 -0.90 3.94 -13.44
CA GLY A 163 -1.49 3.73 -14.76
C GLY A 163 -1.50 2.27 -15.20
N SER A 164 -0.44 1.50 -14.90
CA SER A 164 -0.34 0.07 -15.19
C SER A 164 -1.42 -0.74 -14.45
N SER A 165 -1.57 -0.53 -13.14
CA SER A 165 -2.58 -1.21 -12.31
C SER A 165 -4.01 -0.87 -12.75
N LEU A 166 -4.27 0.41 -13.04
CA LEU A 166 -5.58 0.88 -13.51
C LEU A 166 -5.94 0.30 -14.89
N SER A 167 -4.95 0.18 -15.78
CA SER A 167 -5.14 -0.42 -17.10
C SER A 167 -5.41 -1.91 -17.01
N LEU A 168 -4.75 -2.63 -16.10
CA LEU A 168 -5.03 -4.04 -15.85
C LEU A 168 -6.47 -4.27 -15.36
N ILE A 169 -6.95 -3.43 -14.43
CA ILE A 169 -8.34 -3.50 -13.95
C ILE A 169 -9.33 -3.30 -15.08
N ARG A 170 -9.14 -2.26 -15.91
CA ARG A 170 -10.00 -2.01 -17.07
C ARG A 170 -10.05 -3.23 -18.00
N ARG A 171 -8.90 -3.85 -18.26
CA ARG A 171 -8.82 -5.07 -19.07
C ARG A 171 -9.59 -6.22 -18.46
N ILE A 172 -9.44 -6.48 -17.16
CA ILE A 172 -10.18 -7.56 -16.47
C ILE A 172 -11.69 -7.30 -16.51
N GLN A 173 -12.12 -6.06 -16.26
CA GLN A 173 -13.54 -5.67 -16.32
C GLN A 173 -14.11 -5.85 -17.74
N THR A 174 -13.37 -5.52 -18.79
CA THR A 174 -13.81 -5.72 -20.18
C THR A 174 -13.97 -7.19 -20.56
N LEU A 175 -13.33 -8.11 -19.84
CA LEU A 175 -13.46 -9.55 -20.07
C LEU A 175 -14.67 -10.17 -19.35
N GLY A 176 -15.41 -9.40 -18.56
CA GLY A 176 -16.58 -9.90 -17.82
C GLY A 176 -16.25 -10.89 -16.70
N ILE A 177 -14.98 -10.97 -16.29
CA ILE A 177 -14.52 -11.80 -15.17
C ILE A 177 -14.88 -11.05 -13.88
N GLN A 178 -15.99 -11.44 -13.24
CA GLN A 178 -16.47 -10.88 -11.96
C GLN A 178 -16.47 -11.92 -10.85
#